data_AF-A0A2S7ESP7-F1
#
_entry.id   AF-A0A2S7ESP7-F1
#
_cell.length_a   1.000
_cell.length_b   1.000
_cell.length_c   1.000
_cell.angle_alpha   90.00
_cell.angle_beta   90.00
_cell.angle_gamma   90.00
#
_symmetry.space_group_name_H-M   'P 1'
#
loop_
_entity.id
_entity.type
_entity.pdbx_description
1 polymer ?
#
loop_
_entity_poly.entity_id
_entity_poly.type
_entity_poly.pdbx_seq_one_letter_code
_entity_poly.pdbx_strand_id
1 'polypeptide(L)' 'MGFQFKLSGVIQCRRAKRGLVEWATLTWVDWFNNRRLLEPIGNIPPTEAEANYYSHSPESVMSA' A
#
# COMPACT_ATOMS: atom_id res chain seq x y z
N MET A 1 -23.22 9.78 -34.32
CA MET A 1 -21.82 9.93 -33.86
C MET A 1 -21.72 10.70 -32.52
N GLY A 2 -22.57 10.43 -31.51
CA GLY A 2 -22.65 11.27 -30.29
C GLY A 2 -22.54 10.52 -28.95
N PHE A 3 -22.80 9.20 -28.94
CA PHE A 3 -22.78 8.40 -27.71
C PHE A 3 -21.36 7.95 -27.29
N GLN A 4 -20.46 7.74 -28.25
CA GLN A 4 -19.07 7.31 -27.98
C GLN A 4 -18.25 8.41 -27.29
N PHE A 5 -18.40 9.68 -27.69
CA PHE A 5 -17.65 10.79 -27.08
C PHE A 5 -18.02 11.03 -25.61
N LYS A 6 -19.29 10.78 -25.22
CA LYS A 6 -19.75 10.97 -23.85
C LYS A 6 -19.28 9.84 -22.91
N LEU A 7 -19.17 8.61 -23.43
CA LEU A 7 -18.63 7.46 -22.70
C LEU A 7 -17.12 7.61 -22.43
N SER A 8 -16.33 8.07 -23.41
CA SER A 8 -14.89 8.34 -23.22
C SER A 8 -14.61 9.37 -22.12
N GLY A 9 -15.43 10.42 -22.03
CA GLY A 9 -15.31 11.42 -20.94
C GLY A 9 -15.62 10.84 -19.56
N VAL A 10 -16.64 9.98 -19.43
CA VAL A 10 -17.00 9.35 -18.14
C VAL A 10 -15.94 8.34 -17.68
N ILE A 11 -15.36 7.58 -18.62
CA ILE A 11 -14.28 6.61 -18.33
C ILE A 11 -13.00 7.35 -17.88
N GLN A 12 -12.65 8.46 -18.56
CA GLN A 12 -11.51 9.30 -18.19
C GLN A 12 -11.67 9.89 -16.78
N CYS A 13 -12.86 10.44 -16.45
CA CYS A 13 -13.14 10.97 -15.11
C CYS A 13 -13.09 9.89 -14.01
N ARG A 14 -13.57 8.66 -14.28
CA ARG A 14 -13.45 7.54 -13.32
C ARG A 14 -12.00 7.09 -13.09
N ARG A 15 -11.14 7.15 -14.11
CA ARG A 15 -9.72 6.77 -13.96
C ARG A 15 -8.93 7.86 -13.23
N ALA A 16 -9.26 9.14 -13.44
CA ALA A 16 -8.64 10.27 -12.73
C ALA A 16 -8.93 10.27 -11.21
N LYS A 17 -10.14 9.93 -10.77
CA LYS A 17 -10.46 9.82 -9.33
C LYS A 17 -9.76 8.65 -8.64
N ARG A 18 -9.56 7.53 -9.36
CA ARG A 18 -8.82 6.37 -8.83
C ARG A 18 -7.34 6.69 -8.63
N GLY A 19 -6.72 7.39 -9.58
CA GLY A 19 -5.31 7.78 -9.46
C GLY A 19 -5.02 8.56 -8.17
N LEU A 20 -5.84 9.54 -7.81
CA LEU A 20 -5.62 10.33 -6.58
C LEU A 20 -5.71 9.49 -5.30
N VAL A 21 -6.64 8.53 -5.25
CA VAL A 21 -6.77 7.61 -4.11
C VAL A 21 -5.58 6.65 -4.07
N GLU A 22 -5.18 6.10 -5.21
CA GLU A 22 -4.01 5.24 -5.34
C GLU A 22 -2.75 5.95 -4.82
N TRP A 23 -2.50 7.19 -5.24
CA TRP A 23 -1.38 7.99 -4.74
C TRP A 23 -1.45 8.27 -3.23
N ALA A 24 -2.62 8.67 -2.72
CA ALA A 24 -2.80 8.90 -1.29
C ALA A 24 -2.56 7.63 -0.46
N THR A 25 -3.01 6.48 -0.95
CA THR A 25 -2.77 5.19 -0.29
C THR A 25 -1.31 4.79 -0.32
N LEU A 26 -0.59 4.99 -1.44
CA LEU A 26 0.84 4.69 -1.54
C LEU A 26 1.66 5.56 -0.57
N THR A 27 1.34 6.85 -0.47
CA THR A 27 2.01 7.75 0.49
C THR A 27 1.74 7.35 1.94
N TRP A 28 0.51 6.93 2.26
CA TRP A 28 0.17 6.46 3.61
C TRP A 28 0.88 5.15 3.96
N VAL A 29 0.89 4.17 3.04
CA VAL A 29 1.56 2.88 3.23
C VAL A 29 3.07 3.07 3.41
N ASP A 30 3.72 3.92 2.60
CA ASP A 30 5.14 4.23 2.73
C ASP A 30 5.46 4.84 4.11
N TRP A 31 4.69 5.84 4.54
CA TRP A 31 4.88 6.44 5.87
C TRP A 31 4.68 5.43 7.01
N PHE A 32 3.64 4.60 6.92
CA PHE A 32 3.32 3.60 7.93
C PHE A 32 4.41 2.53 8.05
N ASN A 33 4.91 2.03 6.92
CA ASN A 33 5.87 0.93 6.91
C ASN A 33 7.31 1.38 7.20
N ASN A 34 7.71 2.57 6.71
CA ASN A 34 9.11 3.00 6.73
C ASN A 34 9.42 4.11 7.73
N ARG A 35 8.41 4.84 8.26
CA ARG A 35 8.64 6.01 9.11
C ARG A 35 7.92 5.97 10.45
N ARG A 36 6.85 5.18 10.58
CA ARG A 36 6.10 5.09 11.83
C ARG A 36 6.89 4.26 12.84
N LEU A 37 7.27 4.90 13.94
CA LEU A 37 7.88 4.22 15.08
C LEU A 37 6.76 3.83 16.05
N LEU A 38 6.71 2.55 16.40
CA LEU A 38 5.75 2.01 17.35
C LEU A 38 6.46 1.79 18.69
N GLU A 39 6.05 2.52 19.73
CA GLU A 39 6.58 2.39 21.09
C GLU A 39 6.50 0.95 21.66
N PRO A 40 5.43 0.15 21.40
CA PRO A 40 5.32 -1.21 21.95
C PRO A 40 6.34 -2.22 21.42
N ILE A 41 6.94 -1.97 20.25
CA ILE A 41 7.91 -2.88 19.60
C ILE A 41 9.34 -2.33 19.65
N GLY A 42 9.57 -1.24 20.41
CA GLY A 42 10.90 -0.67 20.62
C GLY A 42 11.30 0.45 19.66
N ASN A 43 10.34 1.20 19.11
CA ASN A 43 10.59 2.29 18.14
C ASN A 43 11.28 1.84 16.85
N ILE A 44 10.95 0.64 16.38
CA ILE A 44 11.44 0.10 15.11
C ILE A 44 10.30 0.20 14.08
N PRO A 45 10.58 0.58 12.82
CA PRO A 45 9.55 0.61 11.79
C PRO A 45 9.01 -0.81 11.50
N PRO A 46 7.71 -0.95 11.17
CA PRO A 46 7.08 -2.25 10.93
C PRO A 46 7.82 -3.14 9.92
N THR A 47 8.34 -2.58 8.83
CA THR A 47 9.11 -3.34 7.83
C THR A 47 10.33 -4.04 8.42
N GLU A 48 11.04 -3.39 9.34
CA GLU A 48 12.22 -3.96 9.98
C GLU A 48 11.83 -4.98 11.06
N ALA A 49 10.76 -4.71 11.81
CA ALA A 49 10.23 -5.65 12.78
C ALA A 49 9.76 -6.97 12.12
N GLU A 50 9.08 -6.89 10.97
CA GLU A 50 8.69 -8.07 10.19
C GLU A 50 9.91 -8.83 9.65
N ALA A 51 10.90 -8.14 9.10
CA ALA A 51 12.13 -8.77 8.61
C ALA A 51 12.87 -9.51 9.74
N ASN A 52 12.91 -8.95 10.94
CA ASN A 52 13.46 -9.61 12.13
C ASN A 52 12.63 -10.83 12.53
N TYR A 53 11.30 -10.73 12.52
CA TYR A 53 10.43 -11.88 12.82
C TYR A 53 10.64 -13.04 11.84
N TYR A 54 10.67 -12.78 10.53
CA TYR A 54 10.88 -13.83 9.51
C TYR A 54 12.30 -14.39 9.48
N SER A 55 13.32 -13.58 9.78
CA SER A 55 14.71 -14.08 9.91
C SER A 55 14.92 -14.94 11.16
N HIS A 56 14.14 -14.70 12.22
CA HIS A 56 14.21 -15.43 13.49
C HIS A 56 13.24 -16.62 13.56
N SER A 57 12.38 -16.81 12.56
CA SER A 57 11.52 -17.98 12.43
C SER A 57 12.05 -18.92 11.34
N PRO A 58 13.05 -19.76 11.64
CA PRO A 58 13.35 -20.87 10.76
C PRO A 58 12.12 -21.78 10.72
N GLU A 59 11.62 -22.05 9.52
CA GLU A 59 10.91 -23.30 9.17
C GLU A 59 9.36 -23.37 9.27
N SER A 60 8.63 -22.47 9.95
CA SER A 60 7.17 -22.72 10.14
C SER A 60 6.20 -22.06 9.13
N VAL A 61 6.61 -21.09 8.32
CA VAL A 61 5.66 -20.27 7.51
C VAL A 61 5.64 -20.60 6.01
N MET A 62 6.58 -21.43 5.55
CA MET A 62 6.75 -21.79 4.13
C MET A 62 6.34 -23.25 3.82
N SER A 63 5.52 -23.86 4.66
CA SER A 63 4.88 -25.15 4.35
C SER A 63 3.35 -25.02 4.47
N ALA A 64 2.71 -24.68 3.35
CA ALA A 64 1.30 -24.91 3.05
C ALA A 64 1.10 -24.92 1.53
#